data_AF-A0A0J7LA14-F1
#
_entry.id   AF-A0A0J7LA14-F1
#
_cell.length_a   1.000
_cell.length_b   1.000
_cell.length_c   1.000
_cell.angle_alpha   90.00
_cell.angle_beta   90.00
_cell.angle_gamma   90.00
#
_symmetry.space_group_name_H-M   'P 1'
#
loop_
_entity.id
_entity.type
_entity.pdbx_description
1 polymer ?
#
loop_
_entity_poly.entity_id
_entity_poly.type
_entity_poly.pdbx_seq_one_letter_code
_entity_poly.pdbx_strand_id
1 'polypeptide(L)'
;MAATAKTVLPEESELNVQELNVSWPVLQTASVYIGKACEWHNNEFMLCREEEGDPRRCLNEGKHVTACAMDVLKKMKKHCLEDFNAYMYCLERSTGSLELTQCVILYSIMFVS
;
A
#
# COMPACT_ATOMS: atom_id res chain seq x y z
N MET A 1 16.78 1.70 -18.20
CA MET A 1 17.00 3.17 -18.09
C MET A 1 18.48 3.40 -17.83
N ALA A 2 19.21 4.01 -18.76
CA ALA A 2 20.61 4.39 -18.53
C ALA A 2 20.65 5.84 -18.06
N ALA A 3 21.22 6.10 -16.88
CA ALA A 3 21.39 7.46 -16.38
C ALA A 3 22.42 8.18 -17.28
N THR A 4 21.95 9.12 -18.08
CA THR A 4 22.81 10.00 -18.90
C THR A 4 22.97 11.35 -18.22
N ALA A 5 24.02 12.09 -18.58
CA ALA A 5 24.40 13.38 -17.99
C ALA A 5 23.33 14.50 -18.07
N LYS A 6 22.19 14.27 -18.75
CA LYS A 6 21.05 15.21 -18.84
C LYS A 6 19.90 14.89 -17.89
N THR A 7 20.03 13.85 -17.07
CA THR A 7 18.98 13.48 -16.11
C THR A 7 19.06 14.35 -14.86
N VAL A 8 18.14 15.31 -14.73
CA VAL A 8 17.96 16.07 -13.48
C VAL A 8 17.29 15.14 -12.47
N LEU A 9 18.02 14.83 -11.40
CA LEU A 9 17.51 14.08 -10.26
C LEU A 9 16.89 15.07 -9.27
N PRO A 10 15.74 14.73 -8.65
CA PRO A 10 15.16 15.54 -7.59
C PRO A 10 16.11 15.62 -6.39
N GLU A 11 15.93 16.65 -5.56
CA GLU A 11 16.73 16.82 -4.34
C GLU A 11 16.37 15.73 -3.31
N GLU A 12 17.32 15.27 -2.50
CA GLU A 12 17.05 14.24 -1.47
C GLU A 12 16.00 14.69 -0.44
N SER A 13 15.87 15.99 -0.19
CA SER A 13 14.87 16.55 0.71
C SER A 13 13.44 16.36 0.20
N GLU A 14 13.25 16.31 -1.12
CA GLU A 14 11.95 16.04 -1.75
C GLU A 14 11.52 14.58 -1.61
N LEU A 15 12.44 13.68 -1.30
CA LEU A 15 12.20 12.25 -1.11
C LEU A 15 11.90 11.88 0.35
N ASN A 16 12.06 12.81 1.29
CA ASN A 16 11.83 12.54 2.71
C ASN A 16 10.33 12.45 3.01
N VAL A 17 9.81 11.23 2.98
CA VAL A 17 8.43 10.88 3.29
C VAL A 17 8.45 9.83 4.38
N GLN A 18 7.44 9.84 5.27
CA GLN A 18 7.32 8.79 6.27
C GLN A 18 7.12 7.43 5.57
N GLU A 19 8.04 6.49 5.80
CA GLU A 19 7.97 5.15 5.20
C GLU A 19 7.00 4.23 5.95
N LEU A 20 6.36 3.34 5.18
CA LEU A 20 5.52 2.26 5.71
C LEU A 20 6.39 1.14 6.28
N ASN A 21 6.61 1.17 7.59
CA ASN A 21 7.44 0.18 8.30
C ASN A 21 6.68 -1.12 8.66
N VAL A 22 6.01 -1.72 7.68
CA VAL A 22 5.21 -2.94 7.85
C VAL A 22 5.76 -4.10 7.03
N SER A 23 5.54 -5.34 7.50
CA SER A 23 5.95 -6.54 6.76
C SER A 23 5.06 -6.77 5.54
N TRP A 24 5.58 -7.49 4.54
CA TRP A 24 4.84 -7.85 3.33
C TRP A 24 3.48 -8.54 3.60
N PRO A 25 3.38 -9.51 4.53
CA PRO A 25 2.11 -10.15 4.87
C PRO A 25 1.05 -9.15 5.34
N VAL A 26 1.45 -8.15 6.14
CA VAL A 26 0.55 -7.09 6.62
C VAL A 26 0.01 -6.26 5.46
N LEU A 27 0.87 -5.85 4.53
CA LEU A 27 0.45 -5.10 3.34
C LEU A 27 -0.47 -5.92 2.44
N GLN A 28 -0.16 -7.19 2.22
CA GLN A 28 -0.96 -8.08 1.39
C GLN A 28 -2.36 -8.30 2.00
N THR A 29 -2.41 -8.50 3.31
CA THR A 29 -3.66 -8.65 4.08
C THR A 29 -4.52 -7.38 4.01
N ALA A 30 -3.88 -6.21 4.11
CA ALA A 30 -4.55 -4.91 4.05
C ALA A 30 -4.85 -4.41 2.62
N SER A 31 -4.34 -5.08 1.59
CA SER A 31 -4.33 -4.60 0.20
C SER A 31 -5.70 -4.20 -0.33
N VAL A 32 -6.73 -5.02 -0.09
CA VAL A 32 -8.10 -4.77 -0.55
C VAL A 32 -8.70 -3.51 0.10
N TYR A 33 -8.46 -3.33 1.39
CA TYR A 33 -8.95 -2.17 2.14
C TYR A 33 -8.22 -0.89 1.75
N ILE A 34 -6.90 -0.96 1.57
CA ILE A 34 -6.10 0.17 1.07
C ILE A 34 -6.58 0.53 -0.34
N GLY A 35 -6.79 -0.46 -1.20
CA GLY A 35 -7.32 -0.26 -2.55
C GLY A 35 -8.65 0.48 -2.55
N LYS A 36 -9.58 0.10 -1.66
CA LYS A 36 -10.89 0.76 -1.60
C LYS A 36 -10.85 2.14 -0.95
N ALA A 37 -10.11 2.31 0.14
CA ALA A 37 -10.06 3.57 0.88
C ALA A 37 -9.21 4.63 0.16
N CYS A 38 -8.16 4.21 -0.54
CA CYS A 38 -7.22 5.08 -1.24
C CYS A 38 -7.40 5.06 -2.76
N GLU A 39 -8.56 4.62 -3.24
CA GLU A 39 -8.90 4.48 -4.67
C GLU A 39 -8.57 5.75 -5.47
N TRP A 40 -8.97 6.92 -4.97
CA TRP A 40 -8.73 8.20 -5.61
C TRP A 40 -7.22 8.50 -5.80
N HIS A 41 -6.45 8.44 -4.71
CA HIS A 41 -5.01 8.73 -4.75
C HIS A 41 -4.23 7.72 -5.60
N ASN A 42 -4.62 6.44 -5.54
CA ASN A 42 -3.99 5.40 -6.35
C ASN A 42 -4.25 5.63 -7.84
N ASN A 43 -5.48 6.00 -8.21
CA ASN A 43 -5.83 6.26 -9.61
C ASN A 43 -5.08 7.49 -10.14
N GLU A 44 -4.99 8.57 -9.36
CA GLU A 44 -4.25 9.78 -9.73
C GLU A 44 -2.76 9.50 -9.95
N PHE A 45 -2.13 8.72 -9.06
CA PHE A 45 -0.74 8.30 -9.22
C PHE A 45 -0.53 7.44 -10.48
N MET A 46 -1.45 6.51 -10.74
CA MET A 46 -1.37 5.63 -11.90
C MET A 46 -1.56 6.38 -13.22
N LEU A 47 -2.49 7.35 -13.26
CA LEU A 47 -2.70 8.24 -14.40
C LEU A 47 -1.47 9.10 -14.67
N CYS A 48 -0.91 9.77 -13.65
CA CYS A 48 0.32 10.56 -13.80
C CYS A 48 1.46 9.71 -14.37
N ARG A 49 1.62 8.48 -13.87
CA ARG A 49 2.67 7.58 -14.34
C ARG A 49 2.49 7.17 -15.81
N GLU A 50 1.25 7.01 -16.25
CA GLU A 50 0.92 6.63 -17.63
C GLU A 50 1.08 7.80 -18.60
N GLU A 51 0.66 9.01 -18.21
CA GLU A 51 0.77 10.21 -19.05
C GLU A 51 2.22 10.70 -19.18
N GLU A 52 2.95 10.75 -18.07
CA GLU A 52 4.22 11.45 -18.02
C GLU A 52 5.42 10.55 -18.38
N GLY A 53 5.30 9.23 -18.15
CA GLY A 53 6.35 8.24 -18.40
C GLY A 53 7.60 8.35 -17.52
N ASP A 54 7.75 9.46 -16.78
CA ASP A 54 8.87 9.74 -15.87
C ASP A 54 8.41 9.77 -14.39
N PRO A 55 8.89 8.85 -13.53
CA PRO A 55 8.41 8.72 -12.15
C PRO A 55 8.77 9.91 -11.23
N ARG A 56 9.69 10.80 -11.65
CA ARG A 56 10.15 11.95 -10.87
C ARG A 56 9.09 13.04 -10.75
N ARG A 57 8.21 13.17 -11.76
CA ARG A 57 7.16 14.19 -11.78
C ARG A 57 5.96 13.79 -10.91
N CYS A 58 5.72 12.49 -10.78
CA CYS A 58 4.61 11.92 -10.01
C CYS A 58 4.95 11.66 -8.52
N LEU A 59 6.02 12.28 -8.01
CA LEU A 59 6.47 12.04 -6.63
C LEU A 59 5.45 12.52 -5.61
N ASN A 60 4.79 13.66 -5.86
CA ASN A 60 3.84 14.26 -4.92
C ASN A 60 2.60 13.36 -4.74
N GLU A 61 2.08 12.82 -5.83
CA GLU A 61 0.99 11.86 -5.90
C GLU A 61 1.38 10.58 -5.13
N GLY A 62 2.62 10.13 -5.28
CA GLY A 62 3.17 9.02 -4.49
C GLY A 62 3.19 9.30 -2.98
N LYS A 63 3.44 10.55 -2.56
CA LYS A 63 3.36 10.95 -1.13
C LYS A 63 1.92 10.84 -0.62
N HIS A 64 0.94 11.25 -1.43
CA HIS A 64 -0.47 11.15 -1.08
C HIS A 64 -0.94 9.70 -0.93
N VAL A 65 -0.51 8.80 -1.83
CA VAL A 65 -0.77 7.36 -1.71
C VAL A 65 -0.21 6.79 -0.41
N THR A 66 1.05 7.13 -0.10
CA THR A 66 1.72 6.64 1.12
C THR A 66 1.05 7.16 2.38
N ALA A 67 0.67 8.44 2.41
CA ALA A 67 -0.05 9.05 3.52
C ALA A 67 -1.44 8.39 3.73
N CYS A 68 -2.18 8.13 2.65
CA CYS A 68 -3.47 7.46 2.75
C CYS A 68 -3.33 6.02 3.29
N ALA A 69 -2.36 5.26 2.78
CA ALA A 69 -2.08 3.90 3.26
C ALA A 69 -1.71 3.88 4.76
N MET A 70 -0.93 4.86 5.23
CA MET A 70 -0.63 5.01 6.66
C MET A 70 -1.89 5.18 7.51
N ASP A 71 -2.82 6.01 7.06
CA ASP A 71 -4.02 6.30 7.82
C ASP A 71 -4.97 5.10 7.88
N VAL A 72 -5.04 4.31 6.80
CA VAL A 72 -5.76 3.03 6.80
C VAL A 72 -5.17 2.06 7.81
N LEU A 73 -3.85 1.87 7.80
CA LEU A 73 -3.17 0.97 8.76
C LEU A 73 -3.33 1.44 10.21
N LYS A 74 -3.28 2.76 10.46
CA LYS A 74 -3.54 3.33 11.79
C LYS A 74 -4.98 3.06 12.24
N LYS A 75 -5.97 3.16 11.34
CA LYS A 75 -7.38 2.86 11.65
C LYS A 75 -7.58 1.38 11.93
N MET A 76 -7.03 0.49 11.10
CA MET A 76 -7.09 -0.95 11.33
C MET A 76 -6.48 -1.34 12.68
N LYS A 77 -5.32 -0.80 13.02
CA LYS A 77 -4.65 -1.03 14.31
C LYS A 77 -5.51 -0.61 15.51
N LYS A 78 -6.35 0.42 15.35
CA LYS A 78 -7.21 0.94 16.42
C LYS A 78 -8.52 0.16 16.58
N HIS A 79 -9.11 -0.31 15.48
CA HIS A 79 -10.46 -0.89 15.49
C HIS A 79 -10.47 -2.42 15.41
N CYS A 80 -9.61 -3.04 14.60
CA CYS A 80 -9.76 -4.44 14.18
C CYS A 80 -8.46 -5.26 14.34
N LEU A 81 -7.63 -4.94 15.34
CA LEU A 81 -6.28 -5.51 15.47
C LEU A 81 -6.28 -7.04 15.66
N GLU A 82 -7.21 -7.57 16.45
CA GLU A 82 -7.26 -9.01 16.75
C GLU A 82 -7.66 -9.84 15.52
N ASP A 83 -8.74 -9.45 14.86
CA ASP A 83 -9.22 -10.11 13.64
C ASP A 83 -8.21 -9.99 12.48
N PHE A 84 -7.57 -8.82 12.36
CA PHE A 84 -6.52 -8.60 11.37
C PHE A 84 -5.34 -9.55 11.57
N ASN A 85 -4.87 -9.72 12.81
CA ASN A 85 -3.78 -10.63 13.12
C ASN A 85 -4.18 -12.09 12.84
N ALA A 86 -5.41 -12.49 13.20
CA ALA A 86 -5.91 -13.83 12.91
C ALA A 86 -5.94 -14.13 11.40
N TYR A 87 -6.39 -13.17 10.59
CA TYR A 87 -6.41 -13.29 9.13
C TYR A 87 -4.98 -13.34 8.56
N MET A 88 -4.10 -12.45 9.02
CA MET A 88 -2.70 -12.40 8.59
C MET A 88 -1.97 -13.72 8.90
N TYR A 89 -2.12 -14.27 10.11
CA TYR A 89 -1.51 -15.56 10.46
C TYR A 89 -2.07 -16.73 9.63
N CYS A 90 -3.35 -16.67 9.25
CA CYS A 90 -3.92 -17.66 8.35
C CYS A 90 -3.25 -17.62 6.97
N LEU A 91 -3.07 -16.42 6.41
CA LEU A 91 -2.42 -16.24 5.11
C LEU A 91 -0.94 -16.64 5.15
N GLU A 92 -0.20 -16.28 6.20
CA GLU A 92 1.22 -16.67 6.35
C GLU A 92 1.39 -18.19 6.44
N ARG A 93 0.44 -18.89 7.08
CA ARG A 93 0.50 -20.34 7.26
C ARG A 93 0.05 -21.12 6.02
N SER A 94 -0.83 -20.55 5.21
CA SER A 94 -1.49 -21.29 4.13
C SER A 94 -0.58 -21.49 2.93
N THR A 95 0.06 -20.43 2.44
CA THR A 95 0.95 -20.46 1.26
C THR A 95 2.08 -19.44 1.37
N GLY A 96 3.24 -19.76 0.80
CA GLY A 96 4.33 -18.79 0.65
C GLY A 96 3.99 -17.60 -0.26
N SER A 97 2.91 -17.69 -1.04
CA SER A 97 2.41 -16.64 -1.94
C SER A 97 1.33 -15.74 -1.32
N LEU A 98 0.85 -16.01 -0.10
CA LEU A 98 -0.17 -15.20 0.60
C LEU A 98 -1.44 -14.99 -0.24
N GLU A 99 -1.96 -16.07 -0.84
CA GLU A 99 -3.19 -16.02 -1.64
C GLU A 99 -4.43 -15.76 -0.77
N LEU A 100 -5.19 -14.72 -1.11
CA LEU A 100 -6.37 -14.28 -0.34
C LEU A 100 -7.53 -15.30 -0.35
N THR A 101 -7.53 -16.25 -1.31
CA THR A 101 -8.59 -17.25 -1.53
C THR A 101 -8.65 -18.35 -0.48
N GLN A 102 -7.57 -18.58 0.27
CA GLN A 102 -7.51 -19.70 1.21
C GLN A 102 -8.17 -19.39 2.56
N CYS A 103 -8.19 -18.11 2.95
CA CYS A 103 -8.68 -17.65 4.26
C CYS A 103 -9.98 -16.84 4.15
N VAL A 104 -10.92 -17.29 3.30
CA VAL A 104 -12.17 -16.57 2.99
C VAL A 104 -13.12 -16.38 4.19
N ILE A 105 -13.10 -17.28 5.17
CA ILE A 105 -13.95 -17.17 6.37
C ILE A 105 -13.48 -15.99 7.25
N LEU A 106 -12.17 -15.92 7.50
CA LEU A 106 -11.56 -14.84 8.30
C LEU A 106 -11.63 -13.50 7.56
N TYR A 107 -11.48 -13.51 6.23
CA TYR A 107 -11.69 -12.34 5.40
C TYR A 107 -13.11 -11.76 5.57
N SER A 108 -14.14 -12.61 5.55
CA SER A 108 -15.53 -12.16 5.74
C SER A 108 -15.79 -11.54 7.12
N ILE A 109 -15.13 -12.02 8.18
CA ILE A 109 -15.27 -11.46 9.53
C ILE A 109 -14.75 -10.02 9.60
N MET A 110 -13.66 -9.73 8.89
CA MET A 110 -13.12 -8.37 8.82
C MET A 110 -14.01 -7.38 8.05
N PHE A 111 -14.96 -7.84 7.22
CA PHE A 111 -15.92 -6.97 6.52
C PHE A 111 -17.17 -6.63 7.35
N VAL A 112 -17.46 -7.41 8.39
CA VAL A 112 -18.68 -7.29 9.21
C VAL A 112 -18.42 -6.55 10.53
N SER A 113 -17.14 -6.34 10.89
CA SER A 113 -16.69 -5.69 12.12
C SER A 113 -16.34 -4.22 11.88
#